data_AF-A0A7J7KHX7-F1
#
_entry.id   AF-A0A7J7KHX7-F1
#
_cell.length_a   1.000
_cell.length_b   1.000
_cell.length_c   1.000
_cell.angle_alpha   90.00
_cell.angle_beta   90.00
_cell.angle_gamma   90.00
#
_symmetry.space_group_name_H-M   'P 1'
#
loop_
_entity.id
_entity.type
_entity.pdbx_description
1 polymer ?
#
loop_
_entity_poly.entity_id
_entity_poly.type
_entity_poly.pdbx_seq_one_letter_code
_entity_poly.pdbx_strand_id
1 'polypeptide(L)'
;MELRPQKDREPHKGPAAPLDDMTTHKMDYGPKQAGRALSFKPEGMAFRSAEPLSDNTTNRNDYIKWPLAKPAAYKPDDWVKPSGDMDLRTTTQIEFDKKPMAKTRAMKPAERRPVTANFDDTTTNREDFRKWPLGDRTKPAMRPDYVAPDAPFEGISTVKAHYTPKPLNIPRSFKPDQTQAVTGPFDGNTMYRLDYVPKEAEPCPAAILDTSKSKYANTNMQDDAGHKFYQPMFETITSLGGNNAVHTNKISSVTFA
;
A
#
# COMPACT_ATOMS: atom_id res chain seq x y z
N MET A 1 79.89 -108.98 -53.19
CA MET A 1 78.55 -109.21 -52.60
C MET A 1 78.05 -107.88 -52.09
N GLU A 2 77.37 -107.14 -52.96
CA GLU A 2 76.76 -105.85 -52.60
C GLU A 2 75.46 -106.14 -51.85
N LEU A 3 75.41 -105.69 -50.59
CA LEU A 3 74.26 -105.80 -49.71
C LEU A 3 73.09 -105.01 -50.32
N ARG A 4 72.00 -105.71 -50.65
CA ARG A 4 70.75 -105.06 -51.06
C ARG A 4 70.31 -104.11 -49.95
N PRO A 5 69.96 -102.85 -50.28
CA PRO A 5 69.63 -101.84 -49.29
C PRO A 5 68.39 -102.25 -48.50
N GLN A 6 68.54 -102.27 -47.17
CA GLN A 6 67.41 -102.33 -46.24
C GLN A 6 66.62 -101.02 -46.40
N LYS A 7 65.33 -101.13 -46.75
CA LYS A 7 64.46 -99.95 -46.86
C LYS A 7 64.18 -99.45 -45.44
N ASP A 8 64.75 -98.29 -45.08
CA ASP A 8 64.48 -97.65 -43.80
C ASP A 8 62.98 -97.37 -43.65
N ARG A 9 62.42 -97.76 -42.50
CA ARG A 9 61.03 -97.47 -42.15
C ARG A 9 60.87 -95.96 -42.00
N GLU A 10 60.01 -95.35 -42.80
CA GLU A 10 59.73 -93.92 -42.69
C GLU A 10 59.18 -93.59 -41.28
N PRO A 11 59.70 -92.54 -40.61
CA PRO A 11 59.18 -92.13 -39.32
C PRO A 11 57.76 -91.59 -39.46
N HIS A 12 56.87 -92.02 -38.56
CA HIS A 12 55.47 -91.61 -38.56
C HIS A 12 55.34 -90.10 -38.41
N LYS A 13 54.74 -89.44 -39.41
CA LYS A 13 54.36 -88.01 -39.34
C LYS A 13 53.00 -87.93 -38.69
N GLY A 14 52.95 -87.44 -37.45
CA GLY A 14 51.69 -87.14 -36.78
C GLY A 14 50.87 -86.12 -37.57
N PRO A 15 49.53 -86.08 -37.37
CA PRO A 15 48.68 -85.10 -38.04
C PRO A 15 49.11 -83.68 -37.66
N ALA A 16 49.34 -82.82 -38.66
CA ALA A 16 49.76 -81.43 -38.47
C ALA A 16 48.59 -80.48 -38.13
N ALA A 17 47.35 -80.95 -38.24
CA ALA A 17 46.16 -80.16 -37.95
C ALA A 17 45.83 -80.19 -36.45
N PRO A 18 45.51 -79.04 -35.82
CA PRO A 18 45.11 -79.00 -34.42
C PRO A 18 43.80 -79.76 -34.19
N LEU A 19 43.64 -80.34 -32.99
CA LEU A 19 42.41 -81.02 -32.58
C LEU A 19 41.27 -80.00 -32.44
N ASP A 20 40.15 -80.25 -33.11
CA ASP A 20 38.92 -79.48 -32.92
C ASP A 20 38.25 -79.88 -31.59
N ASP A 21 38.51 -79.12 -30.54
CA ASP A 21 38.01 -79.36 -29.16
C ASP A 21 36.60 -78.79 -28.92
N MET A 22 35.90 -78.35 -29.99
CA MET A 22 34.52 -77.87 -29.90
C MET A 22 33.54 -79.04 -30.01
N THR A 23 33.13 -79.58 -28.87
CA THR A 23 32.06 -80.58 -28.81
C THR A 23 30.70 -79.93 -29.05
N THR A 24 29.71 -80.72 -29.52
CA THR A 24 28.31 -80.27 -29.68
C THR A 24 27.77 -79.61 -28.41
N HIS A 25 28.15 -80.12 -27.24
CA HIS A 25 27.79 -79.53 -25.96
C HIS A 25 28.36 -78.12 -25.75
N LYS A 26 29.64 -77.89 -26.05
CA LYS A 26 30.28 -76.56 -25.92
C LYS A 26 29.68 -75.55 -26.91
N MET A 27 29.23 -76.01 -28.08
CA MET A 27 28.55 -75.18 -29.08
C MET A 27 27.12 -74.81 -28.63
N ASP A 28 26.34 -75.79 -28.16
CA ASP A 28 24.90 -75.62 -27.97
C ASP A 28 24.51 -75.02 -26.60
N TYR A 29 25.34 -75.23 -25.57
CA TYR A 29 25.06 -74.90 -24.18
C TYR A 29 25.96 -73.80 -23.61
N GLY A 30 26.15 -72.73 -24.39
CA GLY A 30 26.78 -71.49 -23.91
C GLY A 30 25.84 -70.60 -23.09
N PRO A 31 26.36 -69.54 -22.42
CA PRO A 31 25.54 -68.58 -21.69
C PRO A 31 24.59 -67.83 -22.63
N LYS A 32 23.29 -68.04 -22.46
CA LYS A 32 22.24 -67.34 -23.23
C LYS A 32 21.84 -66.06 -22.49
N GLN A 33 21.97 -64.91 -23.15
CA GLN A 33 21.48 -63.65 -22.59
C GLN A 33 19.96 -63.57 -22.75
N ALA A 34 19.22 -63.80 -21.67
CA ALA A 34 17.80 -63.46 -21.62
C ALA A 34 17.68 -61.96 -21.27
N GLY A 35 17.05 -61.18 -22.15
CA GLY A 35 16.73 -59.78 -21.87
C GLY A 35 15.80 -59.65 -20.67
N ARG A 36 15.89 -58.54 -19.92
CA ARG A 36 14.94 -58.23 -18.85
C ARG A 36 13.52 -58.14 -19.43
N ALA A 37 12.56 -58.78 -18.77
CA ALA A 37 11.16 -58.70 -19.16
C ALA A 37 10.66 -57.25 -19.10
N LEU A 38 10.02 -56.79 -20.18
CA LEU A 38 9.42 -55.45 -20.23
C LEU A 38 8.16 -55.41 -19.36
N SER A 39 7.91 -54.26 -18.73
CA SER A 39 6.70 -54.05 -17.93
C SER A 39 5.50 -53.80 -18.84
N PHE A 40 4.42 -54.55 -18.65
CA PHE A 40 3.12 -54.33 -19.32
C PHE A 40 2.23 -53.32 -18.58
N LYS A 41 2.80 -52.54 -17.64
CA LYS A 41 2.04 -51.51 -16.95
C LYS A 41 1.80 -50.34 -17.91
N PRO A 42 0.57 -49.82 -18.00
CA PRO A 42 0.29 -48.65 -18.83
C PRO A 42 1.11 -47.46 -18.34
N GLU A 43 1.61 -46.66 -19.27
CA GLU A 43 2.32 -45.42 -18.94
C GLU A 43 1.36 -44.48 -18.20
N GLY A 44 1.75 -44.04 -17.00
CA GLY A 44 0.95 -43.17 -16.14
C GLY A 44 0.88 -41.72 -16.61
N MET A 45 0.81 -41.47 -17.91
CA MET A 45 0.63 -40.13 -18.46
C MET A 45 -0.85 -39.79 -18.52
N ALA A 46 -1.23 -38.66 -17.91
CA ALA A 46 -2.56 -38.10 -18.07
C ALA A 46 -2.76 -37.71 -19.55
N PHE A 47 -3.87 -38.15 -20.14
CA PHE A 47 -4.22 -37.75 -21.50
C PHE A 47 -4.43 -36.23 -21.54
N ARG A 48 -3.48 -35.50 -22.14
CA ARG A 48 -3.56 -34.05 -22.31
C ARG A 48 -3.56 -33.72 -23.80
N SER A 49 -4.61 -33.05 -24.26
CA SER A 49 -4.59 -32.40 -25.57
C SER A 49 -3.78 -31.10 -25.45
N ALA A 50 -2.83 -30.90 -26.35
CA ALA A 50 -2.08 -29.64 -26.46
C ALA A 50 -2.81 -28.60 -27.33
N GLU A 51 -3.98 -28.98 -27.89
CA GLU A 51 -4.79 -28.07 -28.70
C GLU A 51 -5.53 -27.06 -27.82
N PRO A 52 -5.47 -25.76 -28.16
CA PRO A 52 -6.22 -24.73 -27.46
C PRO A 52 -7.73 -24.94 -27.64
N LEU A 53 -8.49 -24.63 -26.59
CA LEU A 53 -9.95 -24.65 -26.65
C LEU A 53 -10.46 -23.65 -27.70
N SER A 54 -11.29 -24.11 -28.64
CA SER A 54 -11.94 -23.22 -29.62
C SER A 54 -12.91 -22.28 -28.92
N ASP A 55 -12.62 -20.97 -29.00
CA ASP A 55 -13.40 -19.89 -28.36
C ASP A 55 -14.42 -19.25 -29.34
N ASN A 56 -14.73 -19.97 -30.42
CA ASN A 56 -15.68 -19.59 -31.46
C ASN A 56 -17.08 -20.07 -31.08
N THR A 57 -17.78 -19.29 -30.25
CA THR A 57 -19.19 -19.52 -29.97
C THR A 57 -20.07 -18.82 -31.01
N THR A 58 -21.26 -19.36 -31.29
CA THR A 58 -22.25 -18.76 -32.21
C THR A 58 -22.58 -17.32 -31.81
N ASN A 59 -22.77 -17.07 -30.52
CA ASN A 59 -23.04 -15.73 -30.00
C ASN A 59 -21.92 -14.72 -30.35
N ARG A 60 -20.65 -15.11 -30.19
CA ARG A 60 -19.51 -14.24 -30.46
C ARG A 60 -19.36 -13.89 -31.94
N ASN A 61 -19.73 -14.81 -32.83
CA ASN A 61 -19.66 -14.60 -34.27
C ASN A 61 -20.89 -13.84 -34.81
N ASP A 62 -22.08 -14.13 -34.29
CA ASP A 62 -23.33 -13.62 -34.84
C ASP A 62 -23.68 -12.21 -34.31
N TYR A 63 -23.33 -11.92 -33.05
CA TYR A 63 -23.68 -10.65 -32.39
C TYR A 63 -22.51 -9.67 -32.36
N ILE A 64 -22.01 -9.31 -33.54
CA ILE A 64 -20.99 -8.27 -33.71
C ILE A 64 -21.62 -6.89 -33.95
N LYS A 65 -20.91 -5.82 -33.59
CA LYS A 65 -21.34 -4.45 -33.87
C LYS A 65 -21.13 -4.15 -35.36
N TRP A 66 -22.21 -4.14 -36.11
CA TRP A 66 -22.18 -3.74 -37.52
C TRP A 66 -21.93 -2.23 -37.64
N PRO A 67 -21.03 -1.78 -38.53
CA PRO A 67 -20.80 -0.35 -38.73
C PRO A 67 -22.05 0.29 -39.35
N LEU A 68 -22.70 1.18 -38.59
CA LEU A 68 -23.84 1.96 -39.06
C LEU A 68 -23.33 3.29 -39.64
N ALA A 69 -23.69 3.58 -40.88
CA ALA A 69 -23.50 4.91 -41.44
C ALA A 69 -24.40 5.92 -40.70
N LYS A 70 -23.87 7.11 -40.42
CA LYS A 70 -24.68 8.18 -39.82
C LYS A 70 -25.76 8.61 -40.82
N PRO A 71 -27.02 8.82 -40.39
CA PRO A 71 -28.06 9.38 -41.24
C PRO A 71 -27.60 10.71 -41.85
N ALA A 72 -27.87 10.92 -43.13
CA ALA A 72 -27.58 12.19 -43.79
C ALA A 72 -28.39 13.31 -43.13
N ALA A 73 -27.72 14.39 -42.73
CA ALA A 73 -28.39 15.55 -42.16
C ALA A 73 -29.14 16.31 -43.27
N TYR A 74 -30.44 16.54 -43.08
CA TYR A 74 -31.22 17.40 -43.96
C TYR A 74 -30.73 18.85 -43.88
N LYS A 75 -30.51 19.49 -45.02
CA LYS A 75 -30.21 20.92 -45.13
C LYS A 75 -31.33 21.58 -45.94
N PRO A 76 -32.03 22.58 -45.40
CA PRO A 76 -33.03 23.33 -46.16
C PRO A 76 -32.35 24.19 -47.24
N ASP A 77 -33.07 24.43 -48.33
CA ASP A 77 -32.60 25.31 -49.40
C ASP A 77 -32.50 26.77 -48.92
N ASP A 78 -31.51 27.50 -49.44
CA ASP A 78 -31.31 28.91 -49.14
C ASP A 78 -32.42 29.77 -49.76
N TRP A 79 -32.92 30.74 -49.00
CA TRP A 79 -33.96 31.66 -49.46
C TRP A 79 -33.44 32.60 -50.56
N VAL A 80 -34.18 32.70 -51.68
CA VAL A 80 -33.91 33.62 -52.79
C VAL A 80 -34.86 34.82 -52.75
N LYS A 81 -34.31 36.04 -52.73
CA LYS A 81 -35.11 37.27 -52.76
C LYS A 81 -35.78 37.46 -54.14
N PRO A 82 -37.09 37.79 -54.21
CA PRO A 82 -37.73 38.21 -55.46
C PRO A 82 -37.05 39.43 -56.07
N SER A 83 -36.71 39.36 -57.35
CA SER A 83 -36.07 40.47 -58.08
C SER A 83 -37.13 41.44 -58.60
N GLY A 84 -37.00 42.71 -58.22
CA GLY A 84 -37.79 43.82 -58.75
C GLY A 84 -37.92 44.96 -57.73
N ASP A 85 -37.75 46.20 -58.19
CA ASP A 85 -38.06 47.38 -57.41
C ASP A 85 -39.55 47.70 -57.54
N MET A 86 -40.20 47.99 -56.42
CA MET A 86 -41.61 48.39 -56.40
C MET A 86 -41.74 49.84 -56.84
N ASP A 87 -42.58 50.13 -57.84
CA ASP A 87 -42.93 51.52 -58.16
C ASP A 87 -43.83 52.08 -57.05
N LEU A 88 -43.33 53.10 -56.35
CA LEU A 88 -44.01 53.76 -55.22
C LEU A 88 -44.77 55.02 -55.65
N ARG A 89 -44.83 55.32 -56.94
CA ARG A 89 -45.53 56.51 -57.44
C ARG A 89 -47.03 56.28 -57.44
N THR A 90 -47.76 57.17 -56.77
CA THR A 90 -49.22 57.19 -56.81
C THR A 90 -49.71 57.93 -58.05
N THR A 91 -50.91 57.61 -58.53
CA THR A 91 -51.55 58.32 -59.66
C THR A 91 -51.60 59.83 -59.43
N THR A 92 -51.75 60.27 -58.18
CA THR A 92 -51.72 61.68 -57.81
C THR A 92 -50.38 62.36 -58.08
N GLN A 93 -49.26 61.67 -57.85
CA GLN A 93 -47.91 62.19 -58.12
C GLN A 93 -47.63 62.28 -59.62
N ILE A 94 -48.30 61.48 -60.43
CA ILE A 94 -48.16 61.47 -61.89
C ILE A 94 -49.05 62.53 -62.54
N GLU A 95 -50.27 62.72 -62.01
CA GLU A 95 -51.28 63.56 -62.64
C GLU A 95 -51.22 65.04 -62.21
N PHE A 96 -50.83 65.34 -60.97
CA PHE A 96 -50.92 66.68 -60.37
C PHE A 96 -49.57 67.41 -60.26
N ASP A 97 -48.84 67.48 -61.37
CA ASP A 97 -47.63 68.30 -61.45
C ASP A 97 -47.94 69.80 -61.56
N LYS A 98 -47.07 70.62 -60.96
CA LYS A 98 -47.16 72.09 -61.01
C LYS A 98 -47.09 72.58 -62.45
N LYS A 99 -48.21 73.06 -62.98
CA LYS A 99 -48.25 73.72 -64.29
C LYS A 99 -47.66 75.13 -64.20
N PRO A 100 -46.89 75.59 -65.21
CA PRO A 100 -46.34 76.93 -65.22
C PRO A 100 -47.48 77.97 -65.29
N MET A 101 -47.48 78.92 -64.35
CA MET A 101 -48.45 80.02 -64.30
C MET A 101 -47.74 81.34 -64.60
N ALA A 102 -48.32 82.16 -65.48
CA ALA A 102 -47.77 83.48 -65.79
C ALA A 102 -47.91 84.42 -64.57
N LYS A 103 -46.83 85.14 -64.23
CA LYS A 103 -46.84 86.12 -63.13
C LYS A 103 -47.65 87.34 -63.53
N THR A 104 -48.71 87.66 -62.79
CA THR A 104 -49.49 88.89 -62.97
C THR A 104 -48.69 90.11 -62.48
N ARG A 105 -48.78 91.22 -63.21
CA ARG A 105 -48.14 92.48 -62.81
C ARG A 105 -49.07 93.28 -61.91
N ALA A 106 -48.55 93.75 -60.77
CA ALA A 106 -49.29 94.63 -59.87
C ALA A 106 -49.39 96.04 -60.44
N MET A 107 -50.60 96.57 -60.57
CA MET A 107 -50.86 97.96 -60.98
C MET A 107 -51.13 98.79 -59.73
N LYS A 108 -50.09 99.42 -59.18
CA LYS A 108 -50.22 100.31 -58.01
C LYS A 108 -50.49 101.75 -58.46
N PRO A 109 -51.43 102.48 -57.81
CA PRO A 109 -51.64 103.91 -58.06
C PRO A 109 -50.41 104.74 -57.70
N ALA A 110 -50.28 105.93 -58.30
CA ALA A 110 -49.20 106.86 -58.01
C ALA A 110 -49.30 107.41 -56.56
N GLU A 111 -48.21 107.27 -55.79
CA GLU A 111 -48.15 107.69 -54.39
C GLU A 111 -48.19 109.22 -54.24
N ARG A 112 -48.99 109.72 -53.29
CA ARG A 112 -48.97 111.13 -52.87
C ARG A 112 -47.96 111.30 -51.73
N ARG A 113 -47.25 112.44 -51.72
CA ARG A 113 -46.25 112.76 -50.68
C ARG A 113 -46.92 112.88 -49.30
N PRO A 114 -46.45 112.14 -48.28
CA PRO A 114 -46.97 112.27 -46.93
C PRO A 114 -46.49 113.58 -46.28
N VAL A 115 -47.29 114.11 -45.36
CA VAL A 115 -46.94 115.28 -44.55
C VAL A 115 -45.81 114.91 -43.59
N THR A 116 -44.68 115.62 -43.68
CA THR A 116 -43.51 115.46 -42.81
C THR A 116 -43.70 116.26 -41.53
N ALA A 117 -44.60 115.82 -40.67
CA ALA A 117 -44.65 116.29 -39.29
C ALA A 117 -44.14 115.16 -38.38
N ASN A 118 -43.23 115.48 -37.46
CA ASN A 118 -42.71 114.50 -36.51
C ASN A 118 -43.79 114.26 -35.45
N PHE A 119 -44.34 113.05 -35.44
CA PHE A 119 -45.24 112.58 -34.39
C PHE A 119 -44.42 112.06 -33.23
N ASP A 120 -44.65 112.60 -32.03
CA ASP A 120 -44.01 112.10 -30.81
C ASP A 120 -44.78 110.88 -30.30
N ASP A 121 -44.23 109.70 -30.61
CA ASP A 121 -44.87 108.40 -30.37
C ASP A 121 -44.41 107.76 -29.04
N THR A 122 -43.92 108.58 -28.11
CA THR A 122 -43.51 108.18 -26.76
C THR A 122 -44.73 108.17 -25.83
N THR A 123 -45.44 107.05 -25.82
CA THR A 123 -46.49 106.79 -24.81
C THR A 123 -45.88 106.02 -23.64
N THR A 124 -46.41 106.25 -22.43
CA THR A 124 -45.94 105.57 -21.19
C THR A 124 -45.93 104.05 -21.33
N ASN A 125 -46.94 103.50 -22.03
CA ASN A 125 -47.04 102.06 -22.27
C ASN A 125 -45.91 101.53 -23.18
N ARG A 126 -45.49 102.30 -24.19
CA ARG A 126 -44.40 101.92 -25.09
C ARG A 126 -43.05 101.88 -24.38
N GLU A 127 -42.85 102.80 -23.43
CA GLU A 127 -41.61 102.86 -22.65
C GLU A 127 -41.56 101.76 -21.58
N ASP A 128 -42.65 101.56 -20.86
CA ASP A 128 -42.74 100.60 -19.74
C ASP A 128 -42.77 99.14 -20.20
N PHE A 129 -43.47 98.84 -21.31
CA PHE A 129 -43.66 97.48 -21.83
C PHE A 129 -42.81 97.19 -23.06
N ARG A 130 -41.56 97.68 -23.08
CA ARG A 130 -40.60 97.28 -24.11
C ARG A 130 -40.13 95.83 -23.91
N LYS A 131 -39.68 95.20 -25.01
CA LYS A 131 -39.02 93.89 -24.93
C LYS A 131 -37.69 94.04 -24.21
N TRP A 132 -37.66 93.63 -22.94
CA TRP A 132 -36.42 93.54 -22.17
C TRP A 132 -35.54 92.41 -22.73
N PRO A 133 -34.24 92.62 -22.95
CA PRO A 133 -33.34 91.54 -23.35
C PRO A 133 -33.28 90.53 -22.20
N LEU A 134 -33.94 89.39 -22.36
CA LEU A 134 -33.68 88.24 -21.51
C LEU A 134 -32.26 87.80 -21.83
N GLY A 135 -31.35 87.91 -20.86
CA GLY A 135 -30.00 87.37 -20.98
C GLY A 135 -30.05 85.89 -21.35
N ASP A 136 -28.94 85.36 -21.87
CA ASP A 136 -28.84 83.97 -22.28
C ASP A 136 -29.32 83.06 -21.14
N ARG A 137 -30.45 82.37 -21.36
CA ARG A 137 -30.98 81.41 -20.39
C ARG A 137 -29.93 80.32 -20.23
N THR A 138 -29.27 80.28 -19.09
CA THR A 138 -28.39 79.17 -18.72
C THR A 138 -29.22 77.89 -18.77
N LYS A 139 -28.92 77.01 -19.72
CA LYS A 139 -29.53 75.68 -19.76
C LYS A 139 -29.26 75.00 -18.42
N PRO A 140 -30.23 74.30 -17.82
CA PRO A 140 -29.96 73.53 -16.61
C PRO A 140 -28.78 72.61 -16.90
N ALA A 141 -27.75 72.63 -16.03
CA ALA A 141 -26.60 71.78 -16.18
C ALA A 141 -27.08 70.33 -16.31
N MET A 142 -26.75 69.68 -17.43
CA MET A 142 -27.05 68.27 -17.60
C MET A 142 -26.36 67.53 -16.46
N ARG A 143 -27.08 66.61 -15.80
CA ARG A 143 -26.47 65.79 -14.75
C ARG A 143 -25.22 65.10 -15.34
N PRO A 144 -24.13 64.99 -14.56
CA PRO A 144 -22.94 64.30 -15.04
C PRO A 144 -23.31 62.87 -15.47
N ASP A 145 -22.65 62.41 -16.52
CA ASP A 145 -22.79 61.04 -17.01
C ASP A 145 -22.46 60.04 -15.90
N TYR A 146 -23.11 58.88 -15.93
CA TYR A 146 -22.91 57.83 -14.94
C TYR A 146 -21.44 57.35 -14.96
N VAL A 147 -20.77 57.45 -13.81
CA VAL A 147 -19.44 56.88 -13.60
C VAL A 147 -19.61 55.52 -12.93
N ALA A 148 -19.21 54.45 -13.63
CA ALA A 148 -19.22 53.12 -13.05
C ALA A 148 -18.17 53.02 -11.92
N PRO A 149 -18.48 52.32 -10.82
CA PRO A 149 -17.52 52.07 -9.75
C PRO A 149 -16.37 51.17 -10.24
N ASP A 150 -15.15 51.48 -9.81
CA ASP A 150 -13.91 50.73 -10.11
C ASP A 150 -13.83 49.39 -9.34
N ALA A 151 -14.69 49.20 -8.35
CA ALA A 151 -14.72 47.99 -7.53
C ALA A 151 -15.35 46.82 -8.31
N PRO A 152 -14.68 45.65 -8.39
CA PRO A 152 -15.26 44.47 -9.02
C PRO A 152 -16.46 43.95 -8.21
N PHE A 153 -17.47 43.45 -8.91
CA PHE A 153 -18.60 42.77 -8.28
C PHE A 153 -18.17 41.38 -7.79
N GLU A 154 -18.21 41.15 -6.49
CA GLU A 154 -17.76 39.88 -5.89
C GLU A 154 -18.64 38.69 -6.32
N GLY A 155 -19.95 38.87 -6.46
CA GLY A 155 -20.87 37.86 -7.02
C GLY A 155 -20.92 36.52 -6.28
N ILE A 156 -20.46 36.44 -5.03
CA ILE A 156 -20.46 35.21 -4.24
C ILE A 156 -21.78 35.11 -3.46
N SER A 157 -22.58 34.08 -3.75
CA SER A 157 -23.79 33.81 -2.98
C SER A 157 -23.46 33.31 -1.57
N THR A 158 -24.37 33.54 -0.62
CA THR A 158 -24.24 33.06 0.77
C THR A 158 -24.00 31.56 0.84
N VAL A 159 -24.65 30.78 -0.03
CA VAL A 159 -24.44 29.33 -0.13
C VAL A 159 -23.00 29.00 -0.50
N LYS A 160 -22.44 29.66 -1.53
CA LYS A 160 -21.07 29.43 -1.99
C LYS A 160 -20.04 29.90 -0.96
N ALA A 161 -20.33 30.95 -0.20
CA ALA A 161 -19.49 31.44 0.89
C ALA A 161 -19.47 30.50 2.11
N HIS A 162 -20.63 29.94 2.49
CA HIS A 162 -20.77 29.19 3.74
C HIS A 162 -20.60 27.66 3.61
N TYR A 163 -20.85 27.09 2.43
CA TYR A 163 -20.76 25.65 2.18
C TYR A 163 -19.47 25.28 1.44
N THR A 164 -18.33 25.54 2.07
CA THR A 164 -17.01 25.10 1.61
C THR A 164 -16.60 23.80 2.30
N PRO A 165 -15.71 22.99 1.70
CA PRO A 165 -15.21 21.77 2.34
C PRO A 165 -14.47 22.11 3.63
N LYS A 166 -15.01 21.65 4.77
CA LYS A 166 -14.39 21.82 6.09
C LYS A 166 -13.42 20.67 6.36
N PRO A 167 -12.29 20.89 7.05
CA PRO A 167 -11.38 19.83 7.41
C PRO A 167 -12.10 18.78 8.26
N LEU A 168 -12.01 17.52 7.85
CA LEU A 168 -12.54 16.39 8.60
C LEU A 168 -11.61 16.08 9.78
N ASN A 169 -12.14 16.14 11.00
CA ASN A 169 -11.42 15.64 12.18
C ASN A 169 -11.63 14.12 12.26
N ILE A 170 -10.64 13.35 11.79
CA ILE A 170 -10.70 11.89 11.87
C ILE A 170 -10.45 11.48 13.32
N PRO A 171 -11.44 10.86 14.01
CA PRO A 171 -11.26 10.45 15.39
C PRO A 171 -10.15 9.41 15.48
N ARG A 172 -9.27 9.56 16.48
CA ARG A 172 -8.29 8.52 16.81
C ARG A 172 -9.02 7.29 17.36
N SER A 173 -8.59 6.11 16.93
CA SER A 173 -9.06 4.85 17.49
C SER A 173 -8.61 4.72 18.94
N PHE A 174 -9.55 4.51 19.85
CA PHE A 174 -9.30 4.14 21.26
C PHE A 174 -9.08 2.62 21.44
N LYS A 175 -8.62 1.93 20.39
CA LYS A 175 -8.35 0.50 20.49
C LYS A 175 -7.11 0.30 21.37
N PRO A 176 -7.15 -0.59 22.37
CA PRO A 176 -5.99 -0.88 23.20
C PRO A 176 -4.87 -1.47 22.34
N ASP A 177 -3.64 -1.16 22.71
CA ASP A 177 -2.47 -1.71 22.03
C ASP A 177 -2.45 -3.23 22.19
N GLN A 178 -2.29 -3.95 21.09
CA GLN A 178 -2.33 -5.42 21.06
C GLN A 178 -0.93 -6.03 21.19
N THR A 179 0.00 -5.27 21.76
CA THR A 179 1.27 -5.79 22.23
C THR A 179 1.04 -6.76 23.36
N GLN A 180 1.69 -7.94 23.30
CA GLN A 180 1.72 -8.85 24.45
C GLN A 180 2.26 -8.09 25.67
N ALA A 181 1.50 -8.09 26.75
CA ALA A 181 1.98 -7.59 28.03
C ALA A 181 3.26 -8.37 28.37
N VAL A 182 4.39 -7.67 28.45
CA VAL A 182 5.65 -8.27 28.90
C VAL A 182 5.51 -8.46 30.40
N THR A 183 5.05 -9.64 30.78
CA THR A 183 5.07 -10.06 32.17
C THR A 183 6.53 -10.38 32.51
N GLY A 184 7.00 -9.89 33.66
CA GLY A 184 8.35 -10.15 34.14
C GLY A 184 8.67 -11.65 34.26
N PRO A 185 9.93 -12.01 34.52
CA PRO A 185 10.34 -13.41 34.65
C PRO A 185 9.47 -14.13 35.69
N PHE A 186 8.94 -15.30 35.29
CA PHE A 186 8.09 -16.12 36.15
C PHE A 186 8.92 -16.72 37.30
N ASP A 187 8.55 -16.41 38.55
CA ASP A 187 9.10 -17.09 39.71
C ASP A 187 8.36 -18.42 39.92
N GLY A 188 8.96 -19.49 39.40
CA GLY A 188 8.41 -20.85 39.46
C GLY A 188 8.74 -21.61 40.75
N ASN A 189 9.26 -20.94 41.78
CA ASN A 189 9.62 -21.60 43.03
C ASN A 189 8.38 -21.83 43.90
N THR A 190 8.04 -23.10 44.12
CA THR A 190 7.01 -23.49 45.07
C THR A 190 7.62 -23.67 46.46
N MET A 191 6.84 -23.45 47.51
CA MET A 191 7.25 -23.70 48.90
C MET A 191 7.83 -25.11 49.07
N TYR A 192 7.20 -26.11 48.45
CA TYR A 192 7.68 -27.49 48.49
C TYR A 192 9.10 -27.66 47.92
N ARG A 193 9.41 -26.96 46.81
CA ARG A 193 10.73 -27.02 46.16
C ARG A 193 11.82 -26.35 47.01
N LEU A 194 11.47 -25.37 47.83
CA LEU A 194 12.39 -24.69 48.75
C LEU A 194 12.57 -25.47 50.06
N ASP A 195 11.50 -26.06 50.59
CA ASP A 195 11.49 -26.68 51.92
C ASP A 195 12.00 -28.13 51.91
N TYR A 196 11.78 -28.87 50.82
CA TYR A 196 12.14 -30.28 50.69
C TYR A 196 13.37 -30.48 49.80
N VAL A 197 14.52 -30.02 50.31
CA VAL A 197 15.85 -30.27 49.73
C VAL A 197 16.48 -31.50 50.40
N PRO A 198 17.31 -32.29 49.68
CA PRO A 198 18.07 -33.39 50.29
C PRO A 198 18.85 -32.91 51.52
N LYS A 199 18.50 -33.43 52.70
CA LYS A 199 19.21 -33.16 53.95
C LYS A 199 20.29 -34.22 54.14
N GLU A 200 21.51 -33.81 54.47
CA GLU A 200 22.54 -34.75 54.87
C GLU A 200 22.17 -35.35 56.23
N ALA A 201 22.22 -36.68 56.33
CA ALA A 201 22.00 -37.38 57.59
C ALA A 201 23.28 -37.31 58.43
N GLU A 202 23.22 -36.65 59.59
CA GLU A 202 24.35 -36.68 60.51
C GLU A 202 24.61 -38.13 60.99
N PRO A 203 25.87 -38.54 61.11
CA PRO A 203 26.23 -39.87 61.58
C PRO A 203 25.73 -40.11 63.01
N CYS A 204 25.24 -41.33 63.27
CA CYS A 204 24.68 -41.69 64.57
C CYS A 204 25.66 -41.40 65.72
N PRO A 205 25.25 -40.67 66.77
CA PRO A 205 26.15 -40.31 67.87
C PRO A 205 26.73 -41.55 68.59
N ALA A 206 26.00 -42.67 68.60
CA ALA A 206 26.47 -43.93 69.17
C ALA A 206 27.63 -44.57 68.37
N ALA A 207 27.67 -44.37 67.05
CA ALA A 207 28.73 -44.92 66.20
C ALA A 207 30.08 -44.21 66.41
N ILE A 208 30.06 -42.99 66.96
CA ILE A 208 31.25 -42.17 67.15
C ILE A 208 31.86 -42.38 68.55
N LEU A 209 31.10 -42.93 69.52
CA LEU A 209 31.48 -43.05 70.94
C LEU A 209 32.88 -43.64 71.19
N ASP A 210 33.25 -44.70 70.45
CA ASP A 210 34.53 -45.39 70.59
C ASP A 210 35.65 -44.85 69.67
N THR A 211 35.35 -43.83 68.85
CA THR A 211 36.31 -43.17 67.95
C THR A 211 36.82 -41.89 68.58
N SER A 212 38.04 -41.44 68.23
CA SER A 212 38.65 -40.18 68.70
C SER A 212 37.88 -38.89 68.39
N LYS A 213 36.75 -38.99 67.68
CA LYS A 213 35.84 -37.88 67.34
C LYS A 213 34.67 -37.74 68.33
N SER A 214 34.51 -38.64 69.30
CA SER A 214 33.48 -38.50 70.33
C SER A 214 33.84 -37.41 71.33
N LYS A 215 32.80 -36.75 71.86
CA LYS A 215 32.93 -35.82 72.99
C LYS A 215 33.02 -36.53 74.34
N TYR A 216 33.04 -37.86 74.34
CA TYR A 216 32.96 -38.69 75.54
C TYR A 216 34.07 -39.74 75.50
N ALA A 217 34.85 -39.84 76.57
CA ALA A 217 35.85 -40.89 76.73
C ALA A 217 35.31 -42.02 77.59
N ASN A 218 35.65 -43.26 77.22
CA ASN A 218 35.41 -44.42 78.06
C ASN A 218 36.31 -44.33 79.31
N THR A 219 35.71 -44.53 80.49
CA THR A 219 36.40 -44.50 81.79
C THR A 219 37.11 -45.81 82.13
N ASN A 220 37.10 -46.80 81.23
CA ASN A 220 37.64 -48.16 81.42
C ASN A 220 37.08 -48.89 82.67
N MET A 221 36.03 -48.34 83.28
CA MET A 221 35.23 -49.01 84.30
C MET A 221 34.14 -49.81 83.59
N GLN A 222 34.06 -51.10 83.93
CA GLN A 222 33.08 -52.00 83.37
C GLN A 222 32.40 -52.76 84.51
N ASP A 223 31.07 -52.70 84.59
CA ASP A 223 30.30 -53.48 85.57
C ASP A 223 30.50 -54.98 85.33
N ASP A 224 30.26 -55.82 86.34
CA ASP A 224 30.26 -57.29 86.21
C ASP A 224 29.25 -57.81 85.15
N ALA A 225 28.30 -56.96 84.75
CA ALA A 225 27.32 -57.18 83.67
C ALA A 225 27.79 -56.70 82.27
N GLY A 226 28.97 -56.08 82.16
CA GLY A 226 29.58 -55.67 80.89
C GLY A 226 29.25 -54.24 80.42
N HIS A 227 28.64 -53.38 81.23
CA HIS A 227 28.34 -51.99 80.84
C HIS A 227 29.60 -51.10 80.82
N LYS A 228 29.80 -50.33 79.73
CA LYS A 228 30.89 -49.36 79.60
C LYS A 228 30.41 -47.97 80.01
N PHE A 229 31.12 -47.29 80.90
CA PHE A 229 30.79 -45.92 81.32
C PHE A 229 31.60 -44.87 80.57
N TYR A 230 30.90 -43.87 80.04
CA TYR A 230 31.48 -42.77 79.27
C TYR A 230 31.32 -41.45 80.03
N GLN A 231 32.37 -40.65 80.10
CA GLN A 231 32.34 -39.30 80.71
C GLN A 231 32.65 -38.23 79.67
N PRO A 232 32.01 -37.05 79.75
CA PRO A 232 32.25 -35.96 78.82
C PRO A 232 33.69 -35.46 78.96
N MET A 233 34.41 -35.42 77.84
CA MET A 233 35.70 -34.75 77.78
C MET A 233 35.46 -33.25 77.61
N PHE A 234 35.88 -32.47 78.59
CA PHE A 234 35.89 -31.02 78.49
C PHE A 234 37.31 -30.59 78.08
N GLU A 235 37.40 -29.84 76.98
CA GLU A 235 38.65 -29.20 76.57
C GLU A 235 38.92 -28.04 77.52
N THR A 236 39.88 -28.19 78.43
CA THR A 236 40.39 -27.05 79.21
C THR A 236 41.32 -26.24 78.32
N ILE A 237 40.79 -25.16 77.74
CA ILE A 237 41.59 -24.19 76.99
C ILE A 237 42.47 -23.43 78.01
N THR A 238 43.70 -23.89 78.22
CA THR A 238 44.73 -23.07 78.87
C THR A 238 45.31 -22.15 77.81
N SER A 239 45.13 -20.83 77.94
CA SER A 239 45.68 -19.87 76.98
C SER A 239 47.21 -19.93 77.02
N LEU A 240 47.85 -20.29 75.92
CA LEU A 240 49.30 -20.53 75.84
C LEU A 240 50.03 -19.28 75.35
N GLY A 241 50.88 -18.72 76.20
CA GLY A 241 52.06 -18.00 75.74
C GLY A 241 53.20 -19.00 75.53
N GLY A 242 53.62 -19.19 74.28
CA GLY A 242 54.95 -19.72 73.93
C GLY A 242 55.11 -21.24 73.78
N ASN A 243 55.05 -21.69 72.52
CA ASN A 243 55.72 -22.84 71.87
C ASN A 243 55.54 -24.28 72.44
N ASN A 244 54.93 -25.11 71.59
CA ASN A 244 54.72 -26.57 71.66
C ASN A 244 53.70 -27.06 72.70
N ALA A 245 52.41 -27.00 72.33
CA ALA A 245 51.33 -27.64 73.07
C ALA A 245 51.28 -29.14 72.72
N VAL A 246 51.69 -29.99 73.66
CA VAL A 246 51.31 -31.40 73.68
C VAL A 246 49.87 -31.46 74.22
N HIS A 247 48.91 -31.93 73.41
CA HIS A 247 47.56 -32.21 73.89
C HIS A 247 47.60 -33.39 74.85
N THR A 248 47.60 -33.13 76.16
CA THR A 248 47.36 -34.17 77.16
C THR A 248 45.91 -34.12 77.59
N ASN A 249 45.12 -35.12 77.17
CA ASN A 249 43.77 -35.34 77.65
C ASN A 249 43.85 -35.85 79.10
N LYS A 250 43.44 -35.02 80.07
CA LYS A 250 43.32 -35.44 81.47
C LYS A 250 41.86 -35.72 81.81
N ILE A 251 41.62 -36.93 82.29
CA ILE A 251 40.35 -37.34 82.90
C ILE A 251 40.30 -36.69 84.29
N SER A 252 39.28 -35.89 84.60
CA SER A 252 39.08 -35.43 85.99
C SER A 252 38.53 -36.57 86.83
N SER A 253 39.30 -37.05 87.80
CA SER A 253 38.77 -37.87 88.88
C SER A 253 38.06 -36.96 89.90
N VAL A 254 36.73 -36.97 89.90
CA VAL A 254 35.94 -36.39 90.98
C VAL A 254 35.73 -37.50 92.01
N THR A 255 36.43 -37.43 93.14
CA THR A 255 36.17 -38.24 94.33
C THR A 255 34.88 -37.75 94.99
N PHE A 256 33.85 -38.59 94.97
CA PHE A 256 32.68 -38.43 95.85
C PHE A 256 33.02 -39.04 97.22
N ALA A 257 32.70 -38.30 98.28
CA ALA A 257 32.70 -38.81 99.66
C ALA A 257 31.43 -39.64 99.91
#